data_AF-X1A184-F1
#
_entry.id   AF-X1A184-F1
#
_cell.length_a   1.000
_cell.length_b   1.000
_cell.length_c   1.000
_cell.angle_alpha   90.00
_cell.angle_beta   90.00
_cell.angle_gamma   90.00
#
_symmetry.space_group_name_H-M   'P 1'
#
loop_
_entity.id
_entity.type
_entity.pdbx_description
1 polymer ?
#
loop_
_entity_poly.entity_id
_entity_poly.type
_entity_poly.pdbx_seq_one_letter_code
_entity_poly.pdbx_strand_id
1 'polypeptide(L)' 'LKMVRERKLHEEYKKPILATWVGGKEFEDLVMELKSAGVPIYPSSWRTARSMKALYLEGERIQREKSS' A
#
# COMPACT_ATOMS: atom_id res chain seq x y z
N LEU A 1 14.38 -9.42 -6.12
CA LEU A 1 13.46 -8.26 -6.10
C LEU A 1 13.60 -7.50 -4.79
N LYS A 2 13.73 -6.17 -4.86
CA LYS A 2 13.43 -5.28 -3.72
C LYS A 2 11.97 -5.59 -3.32
N MET A 3 11.63 -5.71 -2.03
CA MET A 3 10.29 -6.06 -1.50
C MET A 3 9.96 -7.55 -1.21
N VAL A 4 10.90 -8.50 -1.33
CA VAL A 4 10.61 -9.93 -1.03
C VAL A 4 10.16 -10.14 0.42
N ARG A 5 10.75 -9.41 1.37
CA ARG A 5 10.41 -9.53 2.80
C ARG A 5 9.02 -8.98 3.07
N GLU A 6 8.73 -7.80 2.54
CA GLU A 6 7.47 -7.09 2.70
C GLU A 6 6.33 -7.92 2.11
N ARG A 7 6.54 -8.52 0.92
CA ARG A 7 5.56 -9.45 0.33
C ARG A 7 5.28 -10.65 1.23
N LYS A 8 6.32 -11.29 1.79
CA LYS A 8 6.12 -12.40 2.74
C LYS A 8 5.30 -11.97 3.95
N LEU A 9 5.60 -10.79 4.52
CA LEU A 9 4.84 -10.24 5.65
C LEU A 9 3.39 -9.93 5.28
N HIS A 10 3.12 -9.42 4.08
CA HIS A 10 1.75 -9.24 3.59
C HIS A 10 1.01 -10.57 3.48
N GLU A 11 1.64 -11.59 2.91
CA GLU A 11 1.04 -12.91 2.73
C GLU A 11 0.74 -13.59 4.08
N GLU A 12 1.64 -13.45 5.06
CA GLU A 12 1.54 -14.00 6.41
C GLU A 12 0.48 -13.29 7.25
N TYR A 13 0.54 -11.95 7.32
CA TYR A 13 -0.29 -11.16 8.23
C TYR A 13 -1.54 -10.55 7.58
N LYS A 14 -1.72 -10.73 6.26
CA LYS A 14 -2.80 -10.12 5.46
C LYS A 14 -2.92 -8.60 5.65
N LYS A 15 -1.80 -7.93 5.95
CA LYS A 15 -1.75 -6.47 6.17
C LYS A 15 -1.47 -5.74 4.87
N PRO A 16 -2.23 -4.69 4.51
CA PRO A 16 -2.01 -3.96 3.27
C PRO A 16 -0.64 -3.25 3.26
N ILE A 17 -0.03 -3.15 2.08
CA ILE A 17 1.22 -2.43 1.85
C ILE A 17 0.95 -1.25 0.91
N LEU A 18 1.45 -0.08 1.28
CA LEU A 18 1.47 1.12 0.44
C LEU A 18 2.88 1.72 0.47
N ALA A 19 3.30 2.36 -0.61
CA ALA A 19 4.57 3.06 -0.70
C ALA A 19 4.37 4.57 -0.85
N THR A 20 5.30 5.34 -0.29
CA THR A 20 5.42 6.78 -0.56
C THR A 20 6.77 7.01 -1.19
N TRP A 21 6.80 7.79 -2.26
CA TRP A 21 8.03 8.31 -2.83
C TRP A 21 7.92 9.82 -2.97
N VAL A 22 8.85 10.58 -2.39
CA VAL A 22 8.90 12.04 -2.52
C VAL A 22 10.24 12.39 -3.14
N GLY A 23 10.27 12.64 -4.46
CA GLY A 23 11.52 12.89 -5.20
C GLY A 23 11.38 12.80 -6.72
N GLY A 24 12.38 13.31 -7.44
CA GLY A 24 12.42 13.55 -8.89
C GLY A 24 12.36 12.32 -9.82
N LYS A 25 12.61 12.55 -11.12
CA LYS A 25 12.44 11.60 -12.25
C LYS A 25 13.24 10.29 -12.12
N GLU A 26 14.14 10.20 -11.13
CA GLU A 26 15.16 9.15 -10.99
C GLU A 26 14.63 7.78 -10.55
N PHE A 27 13.33 7.59 -10.35
CA PHE A 27 12.80 6.28 -9.94
C PHE A 27 11.45 5.92 -10.57
N GLU A 28 11.26 6.27 -11.85
CA GLU A 28 10.13 5.77 -12.64
C GLU A 28 10.10 4.23 -12.65
N ASP A 29 11.26 3.57 -12.77
CA ASP A 29 11.34 2.10 -12.78
C ASP A 29 10.84 1.48 -11.47
N LEU A 30 11.22 2.02 -10.31
CA LEU A 30 10.72 1.53 -9.01
C LEU A 30 9.21 1.75 -8.86
N VAL A 31 8.70 2.89 -9.33
CA VAL A 31 7.26 3.18 -9.32
C VAL A 31 6.52 2.16 -10.19
N MET A 32 7.08 1.81 -11.35
CA MET A 32 6.51 0.83 -12.27
C MET A 32 6.61 -0.60 -11.72
N GLU A 33 7.74 -0.97 -11.11
CA GLU A 33 7.91 -2.25 -10.41
C GLU A 33 6.88 -2.42 -9.29
N LEU A 34 6.70 -1.41 -8.44
CA LEU A 34 5.72 -1.46 -7.35
C LEU A 34 4.29 -1.55 -7.86
N LYS A 35 3.93 -0.76 -8.88
CA LYS A 35 2.61 -0.83 -9.51
C LYS A 35 2.34 -2.19 -10.15
N SER A 36 3.32 -2.77 -10.87
CA SER A 36 3.19 -4.09 -11.48
C SER A 36 3.09 -5.22 -10.45
N ALA A 37 3.73 -5.05 -9.30
CA ALA A 37 3.58 -5.94 -8.14
C ALA A 37 2.27 -5.73 -7.36
N GLY A 38 1.39 -4.82 -7.80
CA GLY A 38 0.12 -4.52 -7.14
C GLY A 38 0.24 -3.68 -5.87
N VAL A 39 1.39 -3.04 -5.63
CA VAL A 39 1.63 -2.16 -4.48
C VAL A 39 1.36 -0.70 -4.89
N PRO A 40 0.32 -0.06 -4.32
CA PRO A 40 0.06 1.35 -4.59
C PRO A 40 1.21 2.22 -4.06
N ILE A 41 1.72 3.12 -4.91
CA ILE A 41 2.75 4.09 -4.59
C ILE A 41 2.28 5.51 -4.87
N TYR A 42 2.53 6.43 -3.95
CA TYR A 42 2.08 7.83 -4.06
C TYR A 42 3.25 8.83 -3.98
N PRO A 43 3.15 9.97 -4.69
CA PRO A 43 4.22 10.97 -4.75
C PRO A 43 4.30 11.87 -3.51
N SER A 44 3.43 11.68 -2.51
CA SER A 44 3.41 12.49 -1.29
C SER A 44 2.92 11.68 -0.11
N SER A 45 3.53 11.92 1.06
CA SER A 45 3.16 11.29 2.32
C SER A 45 1.70 11.52 2.68
N TRP A 46 1.18 12.70 2.38
CA TRP A 46 -0.23 13.03 2.58
C TRP A 46 -1.18 12.11 1.82
N ARG A 47 -0.88 11.80 0.54
CA ARG A 47 -1.72 10.90 -0.27
C ARG A 47 -1.65 9.47 0.24
N THR A 48 -0.47 9.01 0.65
CA THR A 48 -0.31 7.68 1.25
C THR A 48 -1.09 7.56 2.55
N ALA A 49 -0.99 8.56 3.44
CA ALA A 49 -1.71 8.57 4.72
C ALA A 49 -3.23 8.53 4.51
N ARG A 50 -3.76 9.30 3.56
CA ARG A 50 -5.20 9.24 3.22
C ARG A 50 -5.62 7.89 2.65
N SER A 51 -4.78 7.27 1.83
CA SER A 51 -5.06 5.94 1.28
C SER A 51 -5.05 4.88 2.36
N MET A 52 -4.10 4.95 3.30
CA MET A 52 -4.09 4.08 4.49
C MET A 52 -5.33 4.28 5.36
N LYS A 53 -5.75 5.53 5.58
CA LYS A 53 -6.99 5.83 6.31
C LYS A 53 -8.22 5.24 5.61
N ALA A 54 -8.30 5.28 4.28
CA ALA A 54 -9.39 4.68 3.53
C ALA A 54 -9.45 3.16 3.71
N LEU A 55 -8.30 2.47 3.64
CA LEU A 55 -8.21 1.03 3.90
C LEU A 55 -8.64 0.67 5.31
N TYR A 56 -8.24 1.48 6.30
CA TYR A 56 -8.68 1.30 7.68
C TYR A 56 -10.20 1.40 7.82
N LEU A 57 -10.81 2.47 7.27
CA LEU A 57 -12.26 2.68 7.32
C LEU A 57 -13.04 1.57 6.60
N GLU A 58 -12.49 1.04 5.51
CA GLU A 58 -13.08 -0.10 4.80
C GLU A 58 -13.02 -1.38 5.63
N GLY A 59 -11.91 -1.61 6.34
CA GLY A 59 -11.80 -2.70 7.32
C GLY A 59 -12.89 -2.62 8.40
N GLU A 60 -13.10 -1.43 8.96
CA GLU A 60 -14.17 -1.17 9.94
C GLU A 60 -15.57 -1.41 9.35
N ARG A 61 -15.82 -1.00 8.09
CA ARG A 61 -17.09 -1.27 7.39
C ARG A 61 -17.34 -2.77 7.25
N ILE A 62 -16.38 -3.52 6.74
CA ILE A 62 -16.46 -4.99 6.57
C ILE A 62 -16.71 -5.67 7.92
N GLN A 63 -16.04 -5.21 8.99
CA GLN A 63 -16.25 -5.77 10.33
C GLN A 63 -17.67 -5.55 10.84
N ARG A 64 -18.23 -4.35 10.64
CA ARG A 64 -19.63 -4.05 11.00
C ARG A 64 -20.63 -4.92 10.24
N GLU A 65 -20.42 -5.10 8.94
CA GLU A 65 -21.29 -5.94 8.10
C GLU A 65 -21.24 -7.41 8.48
N LYS A 66 -20.09 -7.93 8.92
CA LYS A 66 -19.98 -9.30 9.44
C LYS A 66 -20.64 -9.50 10.80
N SER A 67 -20.88 -8.42 11.53
CA SER A 67 -21.44 -8.45 12.89
C SER A 67 -22.95 -8.18 12.92
N SER A 68 -23.56 -7.90 11.76
CA SER A 68 -25.00 -7.68 11.57
C SER A 68 -25.66 -8.91 10.97
#